data_AF-A0A382ZYX9-F1
#
_entry.id   AF-A0A382ZYX9-F1
#
_cell.length_a   1.000
_cell.length_b   1.000
_cell.length_c   1.000
_cell.angle_alpha   90.00
_cell.angle_beta   90.00
_cell.angle_gamma   90.00
#
_symmetry.space_group_name_H-M   'P 1'
#
loop_
_entity.id
_entity.type
_entity.pdbx_description
1 polymer ?
#
loop_
_entity_poly.entity_id
_entity_poly.type
_entity_poly.pdbx_seq_one_letter_code
_entity_poly.pdbx_strand_id
1 'polypeptide(L)'
;MEKLVKTSDEWIRTRTGIRERRMVQNGQATVDMSTNAVRDLMENYDLSPEEIDAIIVATVTPDMILPCSAALIQNNINAINAWGYDLSAACSGFLFGLESGAALIESGRCRKVIVIGADTMS
;
A
#
# COMPACT_ATOMS: atom_id res chain seq x y z
N MET A 1 20.68 7.66 10.47
CA MET A 1 20.10 7.28 11.77
C MET A 1 20.97 7.67 12.96
N GLU A 2 22.31 7.57 12.89
CA GLU A 2 23.21 7.97 13.98
C GLU A 2 23.02 9.41 14.50
N LYS A 3 22.55 10.33 13.64
CA LYS A 3 22.27 11.72 14.00
C LYS A 3 20.87 11.94 14.62
N LEU A 4 19.99 10.95 14.56
CA LEU A 4 18.60 11.03 15.04
C LEU A 4 18.43 10.41 16.43
N VAL A 5 19.23 9.41 16.76
CA VAL A 5 19.23 8.69 18.04
C VAL A 5 20.66 8.29 18.40
N LYS A 6 20.93 8.03 19.68
CA LYS A 6 22.26 7.64 20.18
C LYS A 6 22.61 6.22 19.72
N THR A 7 23.12 6.07 18.50
CA THR A 7 23.49 4.79 17.85
C THR A 7 24.73 4.95 16.96
N SER A 8 25.28 3.85 16.44
CA SER A 8 26.36 3.84 15.45
C SER A 8 26.02 2.97 14.21
N ASP A 9 26.65 3.24 13.07
CA ASP A 9 26.50 2.53 11.80
C ASP A 9 26.93 1.07 11.97
N GLU A 10 28.03 0.83 12.69
CA GLU A 10 28.47 -0.52 13.06
C GLU A 10 27.39 -1.25 13.86
N TRP A 11 26.78 -0.59 14.86
CA TRP A 11 25.72 -1.19 15.67
C TRP A 11 24.49 -1.52 14.83
N ILE A 12 24.02 -0.58 13.99
CA ILE A 12 22.85 -0.76 13.13
C ILE A 12 23.07 -1.92 12.17
N ARG A 13 24.19 -1.93 11.44
CA ARG A 13 24.49 -2.96 10.43
C ARG A 13 24.65 -4.34 11.06
N THR A 14 25.37 -4.43 12.17
CA THR A 14 25.62 -5.73 12.83
C THR A 14 24.35 -6.31 13.44
N ARG A 15 23.46 -5.46 13.98
CA ARG A 15 22.21 -5.93 14.63
C ARG A 15 21.06 -6.16 13.68
N THR A 16 20.95 -5.37 12.61
CA THR A 16 19.76 -5.36 11.74
C THR A 16 20.05 -5.68 10.28
N GLY A 17 21.30 -5.59 9.83
CA GLY A 17 21.68 -5.68 8.42
C GLY A 17 21.32 -4.45 7.59
N ILE A 18 20.62 -3.45 8.15
CA ILE A 18 20.15 -2.26 7.42
C ILE A 18 21.33 -1.33 7.13
N ARG A 19 21.47 -0.90 5.87
CA ARG A 19 22.47 0.09 5.42
C ARG A 19 21.85 1.45 5.14
N GLU A 20 20.69 1.43 4.47
CA GLU A 20 19.91 2.62 4.16
C GLU A 20 18.42 2.28 4.21
N ARG A 21 17.58 3.31 4.33
CA ARG A 21 16.13 3.21 4.17
C ARG A 21 15.64 4.36 3.31
N ARG A 22 14.49 4.17 2.67
CA ARG A 22 13.80 5.23 1.93
C ARG A 22 12.97 6.07 2.89
N MET A 23 12.95 7.37 2.65
CA MET A 23 12.13 8.35 3.38
C MET A 23 11.17 8.96 2.37
N VAL A 24 9.92 9.15 2.77
CA VAL A 24 8.95 9.87 1.96
C VAL A 24 9.39 11.32 1.78
N GLN A 25 9.00 11.92 0.66
CA GLN A 25 9.23 13.36 0.47
C GLN A 25 8.31 14.17 1.39
N ASN A 26 8.73 15.39 1.75
CA ASN A 26 7.90 16.26 2.56
C ASN A 26 6.55 16.52 1.88
N GLY A 27 5.46 16.23 2.60
CA GLY A 27 4.10 16.40 2.09
C GLY A 27 3.60 15.28 1.18
N GLN A 28 4.40 14.23 0.94
CA GLN A 28 3.96 13.04 0.22
C GLN A 28 3.16 12.12 1.14
N ALA A 29 1.96 11.75 0.71
CA ALA A 29 1.04 10.88 1.42
C ALA A 29 1.31 9.38 1.16
N THR A 30 0.85 8.51 2.07
CA THR A 30 0.84 7.05 1.84
C THR A 30 0.02 6.69 0.61
N VAL A 31 -1.10 7.39 0.40
CA VAL A 31 -1.96 7.29 -0.79
C VAL A 31 -1.21 7.67 -2.07
N ASP A 32 -0.31 8.66 -2.06
CA ASP A 32 0.43 9.07 -3.26
C ASP A 32 1.36 7.95 -3.73
N MET A 33 2.11 7.36 -2.79
CA MET A 33 2.98 6.22 -3.08
C MET A 33 2.19 5.02 -3.62
N SER A 34 1.05 4.74 -2.99
CA SER A 34 0.15 3.65 -3.38
C SER A 34 -0.43 3.89 -4.78
N THR A 35 -0.87 5.12 -5.06
CA THR A 35 -1.41 5.51 -6.37
C THR A 35 -0.36 5.32 -7.47
N ASN A 36 0.89 5.72 -7.23
CA ASN A 36 1.96 5.55 -8.20
C ASN A 36 2.28 4.07 -8.44
N ALA A 37 2.36 3.26 -7.38
CA ALA A 37 2.55 1.82 -7.52
C ALA A 37 1.42 1.14 -8.32
N VAL A 38 0.17 1.60 -8.15
CA VAL A 38 -0.97 1.09 -8.94
C VAL A 38 -0.90 1.55 -10.40
N ARG A 39 -0.47 2.80 -10.68
CA ARG A 39 -0.26 3.26 -12.06
C ARG A 39 0.82 2.45 -12.76
N ASP A 40 1.94 2.19 -12.08
CA ASP A 40 3.00 1.34 -12.61
C ASP A 40 2.50 -0.08 -12.87
N LEU A 41 1.69 -0.65 -11.96
CA LEU A 41 1.03 -1.94 -12.17
C LEU A 41 0.13 -1.90 -13.42
N MET A 42 -0.69 -0.86 -13.56
CA MET A 42 -1.62 -0.74 -14.68
C MET A 42 -0.89 -0.62 -16.02
N GLU A 43 0.18 0.16 -16.08
CA GLU A 43 1.01 0.30 -17.29
C GLU A 43 1.71 -1.03 -17.65
N ASN A 44 2.29 -1.72 -16.67
CA ASN A 44 3.02 -2.98 -16.90
C ASN A 44 2.13 -4.12 -17.40
N TYR A 45 0.84 -4.12 -17.05
CA TYR A 45 -0.11 -5.20 -17.36
C TYR A 45 -1.23 -4.77 -18.31
N ASP A 46 -1.15 -3.58 -18.90
CA ASP A 46 -2.18 -2.99 -19.80
C ASP A 46 -3.59 -3.10 -19.19
N LEU A 47 -3.71 -2.67 -17.93
CA LEU A 47 -4.95 -2.78 -17.13
C LEU A 47 -5.74 -1.47 -17.19
N SER A 48 -6.99 -1.54 -17.66
CA SER A 48 -7.89 -0.38 -17.62
C SER A 48 -8.42 -0.16 -16.19
N PRO A 49 -8.58 1.09 -15.73
CA PRO A 49 -9.16 1.38 -14.42
C PRO A 49 -10.54 0.73 -14.19
N GLU A 50 -11.36 0.66 -15.23
CA GLU A 50 -12.72 0.15 -15.21
C GLU A 50 -12.80 -1.36 -15.03
N GLU A 51 -11.69 -2.08 -15.22
CA GLU A 51 -11.63 -3.53 -15.02
C GLU A 51 -11.35 -3.93 -13.57
N ILE A 52 -11.04 -2.97 -12.70
CA ILE A 52 -10.74 -3.21 -11.29
C ILE A 52 -12.06 -3.30 -10.52
N ASP A 53 -12.27 -4.41 -9.81
CA ASP A 53 -13.50 -4.63 -9.05
C ASP A 53 -13.34 -4.28 -7.56
N ALA A 54 -12.13 -4.44 -7.01
CA ALA A 54 -11.86 -4.10 -5.62
C ALA A 54 -10.42 -3.62 -5.37
N ILE A 55 -10.26 -2.72 -4.41
CA ILE A 55 -8.96 -2.23 -3.91
C ILE A 55 -8.87 -2.47 -2.41
N ILE A 56 -7.85 -3.21 -1.98
CA ILE A 56 -7.57 -3.51 -0.57
C ILE A 56 -6.24 -2.85 -0.20
N VAL A 57 -6.25 -1.95 0.78
CA VAL A 57 -5.02 -1.30 1.27
C VAL A 57 -4.67 -1.81 2.66
N ALA A 58 -3.60 -2.59 2.74
CA ALA A 58 -2.99 -2.99 3.99
C ALA A 58 -2.04 -1.88 4.48
N THR A 59 -2.47 -1.13 5.48
CA THR A 59 -1.70 -0.03 6.07
C THR A 59 -2.01 0.15 7.56
N VAL A 60 -1.01 0.54 8.34
CA VAL A 60 -1.15 1.06 9.71
C VAL A 60 -0.82 2.53 9.83
N THR A 61 -0.43 3.18 8.72
CA THR A 61 -0.20 4.62 8.63
C THR A 61 -1.06 5.25 7.53
N PRO A 62 -2.40 5.13 7.59
CA PRO A 62 -3.26 5.81 6.63
C PRO A 62 -3.15 7.33 6.83
N ASP A 63 -3.27 8.08 5.74
CA ASP A 63 -3.21 9.55 5.79
C ASP A 63 -4.37 10.16 6.60
N MET A 64 -5.51 9.45 6.62
CA MET A 64 -6.69 9.77 7.42
C MET A 64 -7.54 8.52 7.66
N ILE A 65 -8.41 8.54 8.67
CA ILE A 65 -9.30 7.41 9.00
C ILE A 65 -10.49 7.34 8.02
N LEU A 66 -11.00 8.48 7.58
CA LEU A 66 -12.09 8.58 6.62
C LEU A 66 -11.91 9.84 5.74
N PRO A 67 -12.04 9.73 4.40
CA PRO A 67 -12.16 8.51 3.59
C PRO A 67 -10.99 7.52 3.79
N CYS A 68 -11.24 6.23 3.54
CA CYS A 68 -10.16 5.24 3.56
C CYS A 68 -9.18 5.47 2.40
N SER A 69 -7.95 4.98 2.55
CA SER A 69 -6.89 5.09 1.55
C SER A 69 -7.31 4.46 0.22
N ALA A 70 -8.00 3.32 0.27
CA ALA A 70 -8.55 2.65 -0.91
C ALA A 70 -9.46 3.55 -1.75
N ALA A 71 -10.35 4.33 -1.11
CA ALA A 71 -11.26 5.25 -1.81
C ALA A 71 -10.53 6.44 -2.45
N LEU A 72 -9.47 6.94 -1.79
CA LEU A 72 -8.64 8.00 -2.37
C LEU A 72 -7.86 7.49 -3.60
N ILE A 73 -7.29 6.29 -3.52
CA ILE A 73 -6.59 5.65 -4.64
C ILE A 73 -7.55 5.37 -5.79
N GLN A 74 -8.73 4.83 -5.51
CA GLN A 74 -9.80 4.60 -6.48
C GLN A 74 -10.08 5.88 -7.29
N ASN A 75 -10.29 7.00 -6.60
CA ASN A 75 -10.51 8.29 -7.23
C ASN A 75 -9.30 8.75 -8.06
N ASN A 76 -8.07 8.57 -7.56
CA ASN A 76 -6.85 9.01 -8.24
C ASN A 76 -6.55 8.25 -9.55
N ILE A 77 -7.01 7.01 -9.67
CA ILE A 77 -6.81 6.17 -10.87
C ILE A 77 -8.07 6.06 -11.74
N ASN A 78 -9.18 6.70 -11.36
CA ASN A 78 -10.47 6.62 -12.03
C ASN A 78 -11.05 5.19 -12.11
N ALA A 79 -10.84 4.37 -11.08
CA ALA A 79 -11.43 3.03 -11.00
C ALA A 79 -12.91 3.10 -10.59
N ILE A 80 -13.77 3.53 -11.51
CA ILE A 80 -15.19 3.85 -11.23
C ILE A 80 -16.03 2.64 -10.79
N ASN A 81 -15.59 1.42 -11.14
CA ASN A 81 -16.29 0.17 -10.79
C ASN A 81 -15.77 -0.46 -9.50
N ALA A 82 -14.61 -0.01 -9.01
CA ALA A 82 -13.99 -0.60 -7.84
C ALA A 82 -14.65 -0.10 -6.54
N TRP A 83 -14.88 -1.01 -5.61
CA TRP A 83 -15.07 -0.67 -4.20
C TRP A 83 -13.76 -0.93 -3.43
N GLY A 84 -13.65 -0.49 -2.17
CA GLY A 84 -12.41 -0.74 -1.45
C GLY A 84 -12.46 -0.44 0.04
N TYR A 85 -11.47 -0.94 0.75
CA TYR A 85 -11.31 -0.76 2.19
C TYR A 85 -9.85 -0.85 2.61
N ASP A 86 -9.57 -0.26 3.78
CA ASP A 86 -8.28 -0.38 4.43
C ASP A 86 -8.33 -1.53 5.45
N LEU A 87 -7.25 -2.31 5.51
CA LEU A 87 -7.07 -3.42 6.44
C LEU A 87 -5.86 -3.15 7.34
N SER A 88 -6.08 -3.22 8.65
CA SER A 88 -5.02 -3.05 9.65
C SER A 88 -4.67 -4.39 10.27
N ALA A 89 -3.50 -4.93 9.91
CA ALA A 89 -2.89 -6.11 10.52
C ALA A 89 -1.37 -5.99 10.60
N ALA A 90 -0.87 -4.77 10.88
CA ALA A 90 0.55 -4.45 11.02
C ALA A 90 1.41 -4.99 9.85
N CYS A 91 2.62 -5.49 10.13
CA CYS A 91 3.52 -6.01 9.10
C CYS A 91 2.98 -7.26 8.37
N SER A 92 1.97 -7.94 8.91
CA SER A 92 1.26 -9.04 8.23
C SER A 92 0.12 -8.56 7.32
N GLY A 93 -0.14 -7.24 7.27
CA GLY A 93 -1.24 -6.64 6.53
C GLY A 93 -1.32 -7.10 5.08
N PHE A 94 -0.18 -7.15 4.37
CA PHE A 94 -0.18 -7.59 2.98
C PHE A 94 -0.63 -9.06 2.81
N LEU A 95 -0.23 -9.96 3.71
CA LEU A 95 -0.66 -11.36 3.66
C LEU A 95 -2.17 -11.49 3.93
N PHE A 96 -2.70 -10.74 4.88
CA PHE A 96 -4.13 -10.70 5.18
C PHE A 96 -4.93 -10.09 4.02
N GLY A 97 -4.42 -9.03 3.41
CA GLY A 97 -5.00 -8.41 2.22
C GLY A 97 -4.99 -9.36 1.03
N LEU A 98 -3.90 -10.11 0.82
CA LEU A 98 -3.77 -11.08 -0.25
C LEU A 98 -4.76 -12.23 -0.11
N GLU A 99 -4.88 -12.80 1.11
CA GLU A 99 -5.88 -13.83 1.41
C GLU A 99 -7.32 -13.31 1.19
N SER A 100 -7.62 -12.10 1.67
CA SER A 100 -8.92 -11.47 1.46
C SER A 100 -9.24 -11.26 -0.03
N GLY A 101 -8.25 -10.80 -0.80
CA GLY A 101 -8.38 -10.60 -2.24
C GLY A 101 -8.56 -11.90 -3.01
N ALA A 102 -7.83 -12.95 -2.63
CA ALA A 102 -8.00 -14.29 -3.19
C ALA A 102 -9.41 -14.82 -2.95
N ALA A 103 -9.92 -14.71 -1.72
CA ALA A 103 -11.29 -15.13 -1.38
C ALA A 103 -12.36 -14.38 -2.20
N LEU A 104 -12.16 -13.09 -2.48
CA LEU A 104 -13.07 -12.32 -3.35
C LEU A 104 -13.10 -12.88 -4.79
N ILE A 105 -11.94 -13.29 -5.32
CA ILE A 105 -11.83 -13.90 -6.65
C ILE A 105 -12.44 -15.30 -6.65
N GLU A 106 -12.09 -16.15 -5.69
CA GLU A 106 -12.59 -17.52 -5.57
C GLU A 106 -14.11 -17.59 -5.41
N SER A 107 -14.70 -16.61 -4.72
CA SER A 107 -16.15 -16.50 -4.56
C SER A 107 -16.90 -16.11 -5.85
N GLY A 108 -16.17 -15.71 -6.91
CA GLY A 108 -16.74 -15.18 -8.15
C GLY A 108 -17.34 -13.77 -8.05
N ARG A 109 -17.15 -13.08 -6.92
CA ARG A 109 -17.66 -11.71 -6.70
C ARG A 109 -16.81 -10.64 -7.37
N CYS A 110 -15.52 -10.89 -7.51
CA CYS A 110 -14.57 -10.02 -8.19
C CYS A 110 -13.76 -10.85 -9.19
N ARG A 111 -13.40 -10.25 -10.32
CA ARG A 111 -12.49 -10.82 -11.32
C ARG A 111 -11.09 -10.24 -11.18
N LYS A 112 -10.95 -8.95 -10.85
CA LYS A 112 -9.66 -8.29 -10.61
C LYS A 112 -9.69 -7.51 -9.31
N VAL A 113 -8.76 -7.86 -8.41
CA VAL A 113 -8.58 -7.22 -7.11
C VAL A 113 -7.15 -6.69 -7.02
N ILE A 114 -7.00 -5.44 -6.63
CA ILE A 114 -5.70 -4.84 -6.32
C ILE A 114 -5.48 -4.91 -4.81
N VAL A 115 -4.35 -5.49 -4.39
CA VAL A 115 -3.92 -5.54 -3.00
C VAL A 115 -2.65 -4.71 -2.85
N ILE A 116 -2.68 -3.73 -1.95
CA ILE A 116 -1.59 -2.77 -1.74
C ILE A 116 -1.09 -2.92 -0.31
N GLY A 117 0.22 -3.09 -0.12
CA GLY A 117 0.87 -2.93 1.17
C GLY A 117 1.64 -1.61 1.18
N ALA A 118 1.27 -0.67 2.05
CA ALA A 118 1.91 0.64 2.09
C ALA A 118 1.96 1.20 3.51
N ASP A 119 3.11 1.71 3.92
CA ASP A 119 3.28 2.41 5.18
C ASP A 119 4.33 3.53 5.08
N THR A 120 4.05 4.65 5.73
CA THR A 120 4.93 5.80 5.91
C THR A 120 5.44 5.80 7.36
N MET A 121 6.48 5.00 7.62
CA MET A 121 7.14 4.87 8.93
C MET A 121 8.49 5.60 9.00
N SER A 122 8.54 6.84 8.50
CA SER A 122 9.74 7.69 8.46
C SER A 122 10.02 8.40 9.78
#